data_AF-A0A4S0IA21-F1
#
_entry.id   AF-A0A4S0IA21-F1
#
_cell.length_a   1.000
_cell.length_b   1.000
_cell.length_c   1.000
_cell.angle_alpha   90.00
_cell.angle_beta   90.00
_cell.angle_gamma   90.00
#
_symmetry.space_group_name_H-M   'P 1'
#
loop_
_entity.id
_entity.type
_entity.pdbx_description
1 polymer ?
#
loop_
_entity_poly.entity_id
_entity_poly.type
_entity_poly.pdbx_seq_one_letter_code
_entity_poly.pdbx_strand_id
1 'polypeptide(L)' 'NKAQERERNAVAIGEHLAYIAALKSRDLGKVDAACRKHLKSARQTLLTSIPESRQPSRT' A
#
# COMPACT_ATOMS: atom_id res chain seq x y z
N ASN A 1 -4.12 14.56 5.73
CA ASN A 1 -4.76 15.60 4.88
C ASN A 1 -5.44 14.88 3.69
N LYS A 2 -6.68 15.24 3.29
CA LYS A 2 -7.45 14.52 2.24
C LYS A 2 -6.72 14.43 0.89
N ALA A 3 -5.86 15.40 0.57
CA ALA A 3 -5.05 15.39 -0.65
C ALA A 3 -4.07 14.20 -0.70
N GLN A 4 -3.47 13.84 0.44
CA GLN A 4 -2.53 12.71 0.55
C GLN A 4 -3.24 11.36 0.42
N GLU A 5 -4.50 11.27 0.87
CA GLU A 5 -5.31 10.05 0.68
C GLU A 5 -5.58 9.79 -0.81
N ARG A 6 -5.89 10.84 -1.57
CA ARG A 6 -6.17 10.72 -3.00
C ARG A 6 -4.95 10.21 -3.78
N GLU A 7 -3.77 10.74 -3.48
CA GLU A 7 -2.52 10.32 -4.13
C GLU A 7 -2.18 8.86 -3.78
N ARG A 8 -2.28 8.47 -2.50
CA ARG A 8 -2.08 7.08 -2.07
C ARG A 8 -3.06 6.12 -2.73
N ASN A 9 -4.32 6.51 -2.86
CA ASN A 9 -5.33 5.69 -3.53
C ASN A 9 -5.04 5.52 -5.03
N ALA A 10 -4.56 6.57 -5.70
CA ALA A 10 -4.16 6.47 -7.11
C ALA A 10 -2.98 5.50 -7.30
N VAL A 11 -1.99 5.54 -6.40
CA VAL A 11 -0.86 4.60 -6.39
C VAL A 11 -1.36 3.17 -6.19
N ALA A 12 -2.24 2.93 -5.20
CA ALA A 12 -2.79 1.61 -4.92
C ALA A 12 -3.54 1.00 -6.12
N ILE A 13 -4.36 1.80 -6.82
CA ILE A 13 -5.06 1.36 -8.04
C ILE A 13 -4.06 0.95 -9.12
N GLY A 14 -2.99 1.73 -9.33
CA GLY A 14 -1.95 1.39 -10.29
C GLY A 14 -1.24 0.07 -9.96
N GLU A 15 -0.97 -0.17 -8.68
CA GLU A 15 -0.37 -1.42 -8.22
C GLU A 15 -1.30 -2.62 -8.37
N HIS A 16 -2.60 -2.45 -8.13
CA HIS A 16 -3.60 -3.49 -8.41
C HIS A 16 -3.67 -3.85 -9.89
N LEU A 17 -3.68 -2.85 -10.79
CA LEU A 17 -3.67 -3.09 -12.24
C LEU A 17 -2.40 -3.84 -12.68
N ALA A 18 -1.24 -3.49 -12.12
CA ALA A 18 0.01 -4.20 -12.38
C ALA A 18 -0.05 -5.65 -11.89
N TYR A 19 -0.66 -5.90 -10.73
CA TYR A 19 -0.84 -7.25 -10.20
C TYR A 19 -1.78 -8.09 -11.08
N ILE A 20 -2.89 -7.51 -11.54
CA ILE A 20 -3.81 -8.18 -12.48
C ILE A 20 -3.09 -8.50 -13.80
N ALA A 21 -2.29 -7.57 -14.33
CA ALA A 21 -1.50 -7.80 -15.53
C ALA A 21 -0.50 -8.95 -15.34
N ALA A 22 0.17 -9.02 -14.18
CA ALA A 22 1.08 -10.10 -13.83
C ALA A 22 0.35 -11.46 -13.78
N LEU A 23 -0.81 -11.54 -13.12
CA LEU A 23 -1.64 -12.74 -13.07
C LEU A 23 -2.05 -13.21 -14.48
N LYS A 24 -2.47 -12.28 -15.33
CA LYS A 24 -2.83 -12.58 -16.73
C LYS A 24 -1.65 -13.09 -17.55
N SER A 25 -0.42 -12.66 -17.25
CA SER A 25 0.78 -13.12 -17.93
C SER A 25 1.22 -14.54 -17.55
N ARG A 26 0.68 -15.11 -16.45
CA ARG A 26 1.08 -16.41 -15.87
C ARG A 26 2.55 -16.53 -15.49
N ASP A 27 3.24 -15.40 -15.37
CA ASP A 27 4.63 -15.31 -14.92
C ASP A 27 4.66 -15.14 -13.40
N LEU A 28 5.01 -16.22 -12.69
CA LEU A 28 5.05 -16.23 -11.22
C LEU A 28 6.03 -15.19 -10.65
N GLY A 29 7.12 -14.88 -11.37
CA GLY A 29 8.09 -13.87 -10.94
C GLY A 29 7.48 -12.46 -10.96
N LYS A 30 6.71 -12.15 -12.02
CA LYS A 30 5.97 -10.87 -12.09
C LYS A 30 4.88 -10.79 -11.02
N VAL A 31 4.22 -11.90 -10.72
CA VAL A 31 3.16 -11.97 -9.70
C VAL A 31 3.76 -11.68 -8.31
N ASP A 32 4.86 -12.34 -7.94
CA ASP A 32 5.53 -12.12 -6.65
C ASP A 32 6.04 -10.67 -6.52
N ALA A 33 6.70 -10.15 -7.56
CA ALA A 33 7.20 -8.78 -7.55
C ALA A 33 6.08 -7.72 -7.38
N ALA A 34 4.97 -7.87 -8.13
CA ALA A 34 3.84 -6.96 -8.02
C ALA A 34 3.13 -7.07 -6.66
N CYS A 35 2.97 -8.28 -6.14
CA CYS A 35 2.38 -8.53 -4.82
C CYS A 35 3.20 -7.88 -3.70
N ARG A 36 4.53 -8.09 -3.69
CA ARG A 36 5.43 -7.49 -2.69
C ARG A 36 5.41 -5.98 -2.71
N LYS A 37 5.38 -5.38 -3.92
CA LYS A 37 5.28 -3.92 -4.07
C LYS A 37 3.99 -3.40 -3.42
N HIS A 38 2.86 -4.02 -3.74
CA HIS A 38 1.57 -3.64 -3.18
C HIS A 38 1.50 -3.82 -1.65
N LEU A 39 1.99 -4.93 -1.11
CA LEU A 39 1.99 -5.15 0.33
C LEU A 39 2.88 -4.13 1.08
N LYS A 40 4.01 -3.74 0.48
CA LYS A 40 4.89 -2.71 1.04
C LYS A 40 4.20 -1.35 1.12
N SER A 41 3.52 -0.92 0.05
CA SER A 41 2.80 0.35 0.03
C SER A 41 1.58 0.32 0.97
N ALA A 42 0.83 -0.78 1.00
CA ALA A 42 -0.32 -0.98 1.87
C ALA A 42 0.09 -0.92 3.36
N ARG A 43 1.19 -1.56 3.73
CA ARG A 43 1.75 -1.47 5.09
C ARG A 43 2.09 -0.03 5.47
N GLN A 44 2.71 0.73 4.57
CA GLN A 44 3.04 2.13 4.83
C GLN A 44 1.78 2.96 5.03
N THR A 45 0.78 2.80 4.17
CA THR A 45 -0.52 3.49 4.30
C THR A 45 -1.17 3.16 5.64
N LEU A 46 -1.22 1.88 6.02
CA LEU A 46 -1.78 1.45 7.31
C LEU A 46 -1.08 2.12 8.49
N LEU A 47 0.26 2.12 8.51
CA LEU A 47 1.03 2.75 9.59
C LEU A 47 0.79 4.26 9.67
N THR A 48 0.67 4.94 8.53
CA THR A 48 0.33 6.38 8.50
C THR A 48 -1.10 6.65 8.95
N SER A 49 -2.01 5.68 8.82
CA SER A 49 -3.41 5.81 9.26
C SER A 49 -3.61 5.52 10.75
N ILE A 50 -2.64 4.91 11.43
CA ILE A 50 -2.69 4.71 12.87
C ILE A 50 -2.29 6.02 13.55
N PRO A 51 -3.19 6.69 14.31
CA PRO A 51 -2.80 7.82 15.12
C PRO A 51 -1.77 7.35 16.14
N GLU A 52 -0.69 8.14 16.36
CA GLU A 52 0.22 7.88 17.47
C GLU A 52 -0.62 7.73 18.74
N SER A 53 -0.58 6.55 19.35
CA SER A 53 -1.18 6.32 20.65
C SER A 53 -0.57 7.35 21.60
N ARG A 54 -1.40 8.35 21.96
CA ARG A 54 -1.07 9.39 22.94
C ARG A 54 -0.42 8.72 24.15
N GLN A 55 0.90 8.87 24.28
CA GLN A 55 1.59 8.44 25.48
C GLN A 55 0.94 9.17 26.65
N PRO A 56 0.49 8.49 27.72
CA PRO A 56 0.03 9.19 28.90
C PRO A 56 1.22 9.97 29.45
N SER A 57 1.10 11.29 29.44
CA SER A 57 2.04 12.21 30.08
C SER A 57 2.23 11.76 31.52
N ARG A 58 3.38 11.15 31.80
CA ARG A 58 3.85 10.89 33.17
C ARG A 58 4.08 12.25 33.81
N THR A 59 3.23 12.59 34.76
CA THR A 59 3.39 13.69 35.70
C THR A 59 3.52 13.07 37.08
#